data_AF-A0A1V9ZMK5-F1
#
_entry.id   AF-A0A1V9ZMK5-F1
#
_cell.length_a   1.000
_cell.length_b   1.000
_cell.length_c   1.000
_cell.angle_alpha   90.00
_cell.angle_beta   90.00
_cell.angle_gamma   90.00
#
_symmetry.space_group_name_H-M   'P 1'
#
loop_
_entity.id
_entity.type
_entity.pdbx_description
1 polymer ?
#
loop_
_entity_poly.entity_id
_entity_poly.type
_entity_poly.pdbx_seq_one_letter_code
_entity_poly.pdbx_strand_id
1 'polypeptide(L)'
;MAEVELRQRHVATPHVETASSTAPGNHGRKDDTIRRDVISLVIIFFVSICCVASAIYYLVVDDLAPAERAAIRFPTSLSVAQELGHALMTYSQHSPGRLLIAHGLTYLFLQTWAIPGTVFINLLGGALFGLLIGFPLCLIYNTVGSCFMYGLSKNFGGALVRRQFPTKLEQLHSMIDGHRGELTLYMIFLRVFPFTPNWFINMSSPHLSIPLRQFAPSVFVGLIPYNFLSCKAGLILSHLQSKSDIIDTETTIQLIVVAIAGFVLLPKLKKRFAN
;
A
#
# COMPACT_ATOMS: atom_id res chain seq x y z
N MET A 1 62.40 -38.51 52.62
CA MET A 1 63.12 -37.24 52.84
C MET A 1 63.54 -36.71 51.48
N ALA A 2 63.03 -35.51 51.15
CA ALA A 2 63.37 -34.57 50.07
C ALA A 2 63.51 -35.09 48.61
N GLU A 3 62.64 -34.72 47.66
CA GLU A 3 62.42 -33.43 46.95
C GLU A 3 63.37 -33.17 45.76
N VAL A 4 62.78 -32.61 44.68
CA VAL A 4 63.42 -32.01 43.48
C VAL A 4 63.90 -33.04 42.42
N GLU A 5 63.40 -33.12 41.18
CA GLU A 5 63.28 -32.04 40.17
C GLU A 5 62.37 -32.46 38.99
N LEU A 6 61.34 -31.66 38.71
CA LEU A 6 60.42 -31.78 37.57
C LEU A 6 61.02 -31.12 36.32
N ARG A 7 61.34 -31.91 35.27
CA ARG A 7 61.63 -31.39 33.92
C ARG A 7 60.35 -31.30 33.08
N GLN A 8 59.71 -30.13 33.05
CA GLN A 8 58.72 -29.78 32.04
C GLN A 8 59.38 -29.20 30.78
N ARG A 9 59.04 -29.79 29.64
CA ARG A 9 59.46 -29.39 28.29
C ARG A 9 58.80 -28.07 27.89
N HIS A 10 59.59 -27.05 27.58
CA HIS A 10 59.14 -25.85 26.87
C HIS A 10 58.78 -26.22 25.42
N VAL A 11 57.48 -26.22 25.11
CA VAL A 11 56.94 -26.26 23.75
C VAL A 11 56.69 -24.83 23.32
N ALA A 12 57.25 -24.46 22.16
CA ALA A 12 57.11 -23.14 21.55
C ALA A 12 55.64 -22.79 21.29
N THR A 13 55.24 -21.60 21.71
CA THR A 13 53.95 -20.97 21.40
C THR A 13 53.93 -20.46 19.94
N PRO A 14 52.91 -20.77 19.14
CA PRO A 14 52.71 -20.09 17.86
C PRO A 14 52.12 -18.69 18.10
N HIS A 15 52.64 -17.70 17.37
CA HIS A 15 52.09 -16.36 17.30
C HIS A 15 50.62 -16.41 16.87
N VAL A 16 49.72 -15.95 17.74
CA VAL A 16 48.33 -15.64 17.38
C VAL A 16 48.34 -14.28 16.68
N GLU A 17 48.22 -14.29 15.37
CA GLU A 17 47.80 -13.12 14.60
C GLU A 17 46.41 -12.70 15.07
N THR A 18 46.36 -11.64 15.88
CA THR A 18 45.13 -10.93 16.20
C THR A 18 44.78 -10.03 15.01
N ALA A 19 44.07 -10.60 14.04
CA ALA A 19 43.41 -9.83 12.99
C ALA A 19 42.21 -9.07 13.58
N SER A 20 42.44 -7.98 14.32
CA SER A 20 41.42 -6.97 14.60
C SER A 20 41.45 -5.89 13.51
N SER A 21 40.86 -6.19 12.36
CA SER A 21 40.51 -5.20 11.34
C SER A 21 38.99 -5.07 11.26
N THR A 22 38.39 -4.45 12.27
CA THR A 22 37.08 -3.80 12.10
C THR A 22 37.30 -2.53 11.29
N ALA A 23 37.29 -2.66 9.96
CA ALA A 23 37.42 -1.53 9.04
C ALA A 23 36.33 -0.47 9.36
N PRO A 24 36.71 0.78 9.75
CA PRO A 24 35.76 1.82 10.13
C PRO A 24 34.88 2.32 8.96
N GLY A 25 35.13 1.86 7.72
CA GLY A 25 34.48 2.37 6.52
C GLY A 25 33.14 1.73 6.13
N ASN A 26 32.75 0.58 6.70
CA ASN A 26 31.56 -0.14 6.20
C ASN A 26 30.22 0.36 6.78
N HIS A 27 30.23 0.92 8.00
CA HIS A 27 29.04 1.52 8.60
C HIS A 27 28.74 2.90 8.00
N GLY A 28 29.76 3.78 7.91
CA GLY A 28 29.60 5.12 7.32
C GLY A 28 29.11 5.07 5.87
N ARG A 29 29.65 4.16 5.04
CA ARG A 29 29.24 4.01 3.64
C ARG A 29 27.80 3.54 3.48
N LYS A 30 27.29 2.67 4.38
CA LYS A 30 25.88 2.24 4.35
C LYS A 30 24.94 3.38 4.76
N ASP A 31 25.30 4.13 5.79
CA ASP A 31 24.49 5.28 6.23
C ASP A 31 24.43 6.39 5.17
N ASP A 32 25.52 6.62 4.43
CA ASP A 32 25.53 7.56 3.30
C ASP A 32 24.62 7.11 2.15
N THR A 33 24.58 5.81 1.83
CA THR A 33 23.65 5.29 0.81
C THR A 33 22.19 5.44 1.24
N ILE A 34 21.86 5.09 2.49
CA ILE A 34 20.50 5.28 3.02
C ILE A 34 20.11 6.76 2.96
N ARG A 35 21.02 7.66 3.35
CA ARG A 35 20.76 9.11 3.32
C ARG A 35 20.45 9.58 1.89
N ARG A 36 21.25 9.14 0.92
CA ARG A 36 21.03 9.48 -0.50
C ARG A 36 19.70 8.96 -1.03
N ASP A 37 19.36 7.72 -0.71
CA ASP A 37 18.10 7.10 -1.16
C ASP A 37 16.88 7.79 -0.54
N VAL A 38 16.95 8.12 0.75
CA VAL A 38 15.91 8.88 1.44
C VAL A 38 15.76 10.28 0.85
N ILE A 39 16.86 11.01 0.61
CA ILE A 39 16.81 12.32 -0.05
C ILE A 39 16.17 12.20 -1.43
N SER A 40 16.54 11.19 -2.22
CA SER A 40 15.97 10.95 -3.55
C SER A 40 14.46 10.69 -3.47
N LEU A 41 14.01 9.85 -2.53
CA LEU A 41 12.58 9.59 -2.31
C LEU A 41 11.83 10.86 -1.90
N VAL A 42 12.41 11.68 -1.02
CA VAL A 42 11.81 12.96 -0.60
C VAL A 42 11.68 13.92 -1.79
N ILE A 43 12.71 14.03 -2.63
CA ILE A 43 12.66 14.87 -3.83
C ILE A 43 11.58 14.36 -4.79
N ILE A 44 11.56 13.04 -5.09
CA ILE A 44 10.55 12.45 -5.98
C ILE A 44 9.14 12.67 -5.41
N PHE A 45 8.96 12.58 -4.08
CA PHE A 45 7.70 12.90 -3.40
C PHE A 45 7.26 14.32 -3.67
N PHE A 46 8.10 15.31 -3.36
CA PHE A 46 7.78 16.72 -3.54
C PHE A 46 7.60 17.13 -5.01
N VAL A 47 8.35 16.54 -5.93
CA VAL A 47 8.12 16.75 -7.36
C VAL A 47 6.78 16.15 -7.79
N SER A 48 6.49 14.91 -7.38
CA SER A 48 5.25 14.24 -7.77
C SER A 48 4.01 14.92 -7.19
N ILE A 49 4.04 15.39 -5.94
CA ILE A 49 2.90 16.13 -5.34
C ILE A 49 2.67 17.47 -6.06
N CYS A 50 3.73 18.21 -6.41
CA CYS A 50 3.61 19.45 -7.18
C CYS A 50 3.02 19.20 -8.56
N CYS A 51 3.49 18.17 -9.27
CA CYS A 51 2.95 17.78 -10.58
C CYS A 51 1.47 17.38 -10.50
N VAL A 52 1.10 16.55 -9.53
CA VAL A 52 -0.28 16.08 -9.35
C VAL A 52 -1.19 17.23 -8.92
N ALA A 53 -0.77 18.08 -7.98
CA ALA A 53 -1.52 19.25 -7.54
C ALA A 53 -1.75 20.23 -8.71
N SER A 54 -0.71 20.48 -9.50
CA SER A 54 -0.82 21.33 -10.70
C SER A 54 -1.77 20.73 -11.73
N ALA A 55 -1.65 19.42 -12.00
CA ALA A 55 -2.55 18.73 -12.92
C ALA A 55 -4.00 18.79 -12.44
N ILE A 56 -4.28 18.55 -11.16
CA ILE A 56 -5.64 18.66 -10.59
C ILE A 56 -6.16 20.09 -10.70
N TYR A 57 -5.30 21.09 -10.44
CA TYR A 57 -5.67 22.50 -10.57
C TYR A 57 -6.14 22.82 -11.99
N TYR A 58 -5.33 22.49 -13.01
CA TYR A 58 -5.67 22.77 -14.41
C TYR A 58 -6.77 21.87 -14.97
N LEU A 59 -6.94 20.64 -14.47
CA LEU A 59 -7.96 19.71 -14.98
C LEU A 59 -9.33 19.96 -14.37
N VAL A 60 -9.40 20.48 -13.15
CA VAL A 60 -10.65 20.56 -12.37
C VAL A 60 -10.87 21.97 -11.84
N VAL A 61 -9.94 22.49 -11.04
CA VAL A 61 -10.15 23.77 -10.31
C VAL A 61 -10.33 24.95 -11.25
N ASP A 62 -9.54 25.02 -12.32
CA ASP A 62 -9.61 26.12 -13.28
C ASP A 62 -10.94 26.20 -14.03
N ASP A 63 -11.61 25.07 -14.25
CA ASP A 63 -12.84 24.97 -15.03
C ASP A 63 -14.11 25.20 -14.19
N LEU A 64 -13.99 25.11 -12.85
CA LEU A 64 -15.13 25.21 -11.93
C LEU A 64 -15.59 26.66 -11.75
N ALA A 65 -16.91 26.86 -11.68
CA ALA A 65 -17.48 28.16 -11.34
C ALA A 65 -17.12 28.55 -9.89
N PRO A 66 -17.09 29.86 -9.55
CA PRO A 66 -16.71 30.33 -8.21
C PRO A 66 -17.52 29.69 -7.06
N ALA A 67 -18.81 29.41 -7.29
CA ALA A 67 -19.69 28.74 -6.33
C ALA A 67 -19.31 27.26 -6.12
N GLU A 68 -18.90 26.55 -7.18
CA GLU A 68 -18.49 25.14 -7.12
C GLU A 68 -17.09 25.00 -6.50
N ARG A 69 -16.18 25.95 -6.78
CA ARG A 69 -14.86 26.02 -6.12
C ARG A 69 -14.98 26.16 -4.60
N ALA A 70 -15.98 26.90 -4.12
CA ALA A 70 -16.23 27.07 -2.68
C ALA A 70 -16.72 25.76 -2.00
N ALA A 71 -17.33 24.85 -2.78
CA ALA A 71 -17.83 23.55 -2.33
C ALA A 71 -16.75 22.44 -2.32
N ILE A 72 -15.60 22.63 -3.01
CA ILE A 72 -14.46 21.72 -2.88
C ILE A 72 -13.79 21.94 -1.53
N ARG A 73 -14.30 21.22 -0.53
CA ARG A 73 -13.72 21.16 0.81
C ARG A 73 -13.62 19.72 1.27
N PHE A 74 -12.71 19.47 2.20
CA PHE A 74 -12.58 18.14 2.78
C PHE A 74 -13.89 17.76 3.50
N PRO A 75 -14.51 16.61 3.19
CA PRO A 75 -15.79 16.24 3.76
C PRO A 75 -15.62 15.84 5.22
N THR A 76 -15.89 16.76 6.13
CA THR A 76 -15.87 16.54 7.58
C THR A 76 -17.21 16.00 8.11
N SER A 77 -18.25 16.01 7.29
CA SER A 77 -19.58 15.50 7.61
C SER A 77 -20.24 14.87 6.37
N LEU A 78 -21.26 14.04 6.59
CA LEU A 78 -22.00 13.38 5.52
C LEU A 78 -22.65 14.38 4.56
N SER A 79 -23.18 15.50 5.07
CA SER A 79 -23.79 16.54 4.25
C SER A 79 -22.76 17.22 3.34
N VAL A 80 -21.56 17.53 3.84
CA VAL A 80 -20.48 18.10 3.03
C VAL A 80 -19.99 17.09 1.97
N ALA A 81 -19.99 15.80 2.29
CA ALA A 81 -19.68 14.75 1.31
C ALA A 81 -20.73 14.67 0.20
N GLN A 82 -22.02 14.83 0.54
CA GLN A 82 -23.11 14.87 -0.43
C GLN A 82 -23.04 16.13 -1.32
N GLU A 83 -22.78 17.31 -0.74
CA GLU A 83 -22.59 18.56 -1.49
C GLU A 83 -21.41 18.46 -2.47
N LEU A 84 -20.26 17.94 -2.02
CA LEU A 84 -19.11 17.68 -2.87
C LEU A 84 -19.44 16.67 -3.98
N GLY A 85 -20.17 15.60 -3.63
CA GLY A 85 -20.64 14.60 -4.59
C GLY A 85 -21.54 15.19 -5.66
N HIS A 86 -22.49 16.04 -5.29
CA HIS A 86 -23.37 16.74 -6.23
C HIS A 86 -22.60 17.68 -7.15
N ALA A 87 -21.68 18.48 -6.61
CA ALA A 87 -20.84 19.38 -7.41
C ALA A 87 -19.98 18.59 -8.42
N LEU A 88 -19.35 17.49 -7.98
CA LEU A 88 -18.54 16.64 -8.87
C LEU A 88 -19.39 15.89 -9.90
N MET A 89 -20.62 15.52 -9.58
CA MET A 89 -21.53 14.86 -10.52
C MET A 89 -22.04 15.82 -11.60
N THR A 90 -22.38 17.06 -11.24
CA THR A 90 -22.69 18.13 -12.21
C THR A 90 -21.49 18.46 -13.10
N TYR A 91 -20.28 18.49 -12.53
CA TYR A 91 -19.04 18.68 -13.30
C TYR A 91 -18.74 17.49 -14.23
N SER A 92 -19.00 16.26 -13.78
CA SER A 92 -18.83 15.03 -14.57
C SER A 92 -19.64 15.06 -15.87
N GLN A 93 -20.81 15.71 -15.89
CA GLN A 93 -21.61 15.84 -17.11
C GLN A 93 -21.00 16.79 -18.15
N HIS A 94 -20.22 17.78 -17.72
CA HIS A 94 -19.57 18.75 -18.63
C HIS A 94 -18.21 18.26 -19.13
N SER A 95 -17.40 17.66 -18.25
CA SER A 95 -16.00 17.33 -18.52
C SER A 95 -15.59 15.94 -17.97
N PRO A 96 -16.23 14.84 -18.40
CA PRO A 96 -16.02 13.50 -17.81
C PRO A 96 -14.57 13.01 -17.95
N GLY A 97 -13.91 13.33 -19.07
CA GLY A 97 -12.52 12.94 -19.32
C GLY A 97 -11.52 13.59 -18.36
N ARG A 98 -11.68 14.89 -18.08
CA ARG A 98 -10.80 15.62 -17.16
C ARG A 98 -10.95 15.09 -15.72
N LEU A 99 -12.19 14.83 -15.30
CA LEU A 99 -12.48 14.27 -13.98
C LEU A 99 -11.92 12.86 -13.81
N LEU A 100 -12.02 12.01 -14.84
CA LEU A 100 -11.43 10.67 -14.85
C LEU A 100 -9.90 10.72 -14.71
N ILE A 101 -9.22 11.62 -15.43
CA ILE A 101 -7.77 11.80 -15.33
C ILE A 101 -7.39 12.29 -13.93
N ALA A 102 -8.09 13.29 -13.39
CA ALA A 102 -7.81 13.80 -12.04
C ALA A 102 -8.04 12.74 -10.96
N HIS A 103 -9.10 11.94 -11.08
CA HIS A 103 -9.38 10.80 -10.20
C HIS A 103 -8.25 9.76 -10.25
N GLY A 104 -7.83 9.35 -11.45
CA GLY A 104 -6.74 8.40 -11.65
C GLY A 104 -5.40 8.90 -11.11
N LEU A 105 -5.02 10.17 -11.39
CA LEU A 105 -3.78 10.76 -10.89
C LEU A 105 -3.75 10.82 -9.36
N THR A 106 -4.87 11.22 -8.74
CA THR A 106 -5.00 11.25 -7.28
C THR A 106 -4.84 9.85 -6.70
N TYR A 107 -5.49 8.85 -7.29
CA TYR A 107 -5.36 7.46 -6.87
C TYR A 107 -3.92 6.99 -6.94
N LEU A 108 -3.30 7.13 -8.11
CA LEU A 108 -1.94 6.66 -8.37
C LEU A 108 -0.95 7.29 -7.40
N PHE A 109 -1.09 8.60 -7.12
CA PHE A 109 -0.27 9.28 -6.13
C PHE A 109 -0.42 8.67 -4.73
N LEU A 110 -1.66 8.55 -4.24
CA LEU A 110 -1.93 7.99 -2.91
C LEU A 110 -1.42 6.55 -2.80
N GLN A 111 -1.66 5.72 -3.81
CA GLN A 111 -1.24 4.31 -3.81
C GLN A 111 0.29 4.17 -3.91
N THR A 112 0.95 4.97 -4.74
CA THR A 112 2.41 4.94 -4.92
C THR A 112 3.16 5.28 -3.63
N TRP A 113 2.63 6.25 -2.87
CA TRP A 113 3.23 6.75 -1.64
C TRP A 113 2.66 6.11 -0.37
N ALA A 114 1.80 5.10 -0.51
CA ALA A 114 1.12 4.46 0.61
C ALA A 114 0.38 5.44 1.55
N ILE A 115 -0.16 6.52 0.99
CA ILE A 115 -0.93 7.50 1.74
C ILE A 115 -2.33 6.92 1.98
N PRO A 116 -2.82 6.87 3.22
CA PRO A 116 -4.17 6.41 3.51
C PRO A 116 -5.18 7.35 2.86
N GLY A 117 -6.14 6.78 2.12
CA GLY A 117 -7.20 7.58 1.46
C GLY A 117 -7.75 7.00 0.17
N THR A 118 -7.11 5.97 -0.41
CA THR A 118 -7.57 5.31 -1.64
C THR A 118 -8.98 4.73 -1.54
N VAL A 119 -9.45 4.39 -0.33
CA VAL A 119 -10.84 3.99 -0.09
C VAL A 119 -11.83 5.09 -0.46
N PHE A 120 -11.53 6.36 -0.15
CA PHE A 120 -12.38 7.49 -0.50
C PHE A 120 -12.39 7.74 -2.01
N ILE A 121 -11.26 7.50 -2.67
CA ILE A 121 -11.17 7.58 -4.13
C ILE A 121 -11.95 6.44 -4.79
N ASN A 122 -11.95 5.23 -4.22
CA ASN A 122 -12.82 4.12 -4.67
C ASN A 122 -14.31 4.47 -4.53
N LEU A 123 -14.71 4.98 -3.35
CA LEU A 123 -16.07 5.44 -3.09
C LEU A 123 -16.49 6.50 -4.12
N LEU A 124 -15.63 7.50 -4.35
CA LEU A 124 -15.86 8.54 -5.35
C LEU A 124 -15.96 7.96 -6.77
N GLY A 125 -15.11 7.01 -7.13
CA GLY A 125 -15.15 6.36 -8.44
C GLY A 125 -16.45 5.60 -8.69
N GLY A 126 -16.95 4.91 -7.65
CA GLY A 126 -18.26 4.25 -7.70
C GLY A 126 -19.43 5.22 -7.80
N ALA A 127 -19.39 6.34 -7.07
CA ALA A 127 -20.41 7.38 -7.10
C ALA A 127 -20.47 8.10 -8.47
N LEU A 128 -19.31 8.41 -9.06
CA LEU A 128 -19.23 9.20 -10.30
C LEU A 128 -19.40 8.37 -11.58
N PHE A 129 -18.79 7.18 -11.62
CA PHE A 129 -18.69 6.37 -12.85
C PHE A 129 -19.52 5.08 -12.78
N GLY A 130 -20.22 4.85 -11.67
CA GLY A 130 -20.94 3.61 -11.43
C GLY A 130 -20.02 2.40 -11.25
N LEU A 131 -20.62 1.22 -11.07
CA LEU A 131 -19.88 0.01 -10.80
C LEU A 131 -19.22 -0.57 -12.06
N LEU A 132 -19.84 -0.46 -13.24
CA LEU A 132 -19.32 -1.04 -14.48
C LEU A 132 -18.01 -0.38 -14.95
N ILE A 133 -17.85 0.92 -14.70
CA ILE A 133 -16.67 1.69 -15.14
C ILE A 133 -15.77 2.01 -13.94
N GLY A 134 -16.34 2.46 -12.83
CA GLY A 134 -15.58 2.88 -11.64
C GLY A 134 -14.78 1.74 -11.01
N PHE A 135 -15.36 0.54 -10.86
CA PHE A 135 -14.65 -0.59 -10.25
C PHE A 135 -13.44 -1.06 -11.08
N PRO A 136 -13.58 -1.36 -12.39
CA PRO A 136 -12.42 -1.76 -13.19
C PRO A 136 -11.32 -0.70 -13.22
N LEU A 137 -11.68 0.58 -13.32
CA LEU A 137 -10.71 1.68 -13.28
C LEU A 137 -9.96 1.72 -11.96
N CYS A 138 -10.66 1.69 -10.82
CA CYS A 138 -10.04 1.69 -9.50
C CYS A 138 -9.10 0.49 -9.31
N LEU A 139 -9.49 -0.69 -9.81
CA LEU A 139 -8.65 -1.88 -9.75
C LEU A 139 -7.36 -1.73 -10.58
N ILE A 140 -7.46 -1.13 -11.77
CA ILE A 140 -6.30 -0.81 -12.62
C ILE A 140 -5.39 0.21 -11.91
N TYR A 141 -5.94 1.30 -11.39
CA TYR A 141 -5.17 2.32 -10.67
C TYR A 141 -4.44 1.73 -9.46
N ASN A 142 -5.13 0.88 -8.69
CA ASN A 142 -4.53 0.21 -7.54
C ASN A 142 -3.36 -0.69 -7.96
N THR A 143 -3.53 -1.45 -9.03
CA THR A 143 -2.49 -2.34 -9.56
C THR A 143 -1.28 -1.54 -10.06
N VAL A 144 -1.51 -0.52 -10.88
CA VAL A 144 -0.45 0.34 -11.44
C VAL A 144 0.28 1.11 -10.34
N GLY A 145 -0.44 1.73 -9.40
CA GLY A 145 0.16 2.43 -8.27
C GLY A 145 0.97 1.51 -7.35
N SER A 146 0.49 0.27 -7.14
CA SER A 146 1.26 -0.75 -6.40
C SER A 146 2.54 -1.15 -7.12
N CYS A 147 2.53 -1.20 -8.46
CA CYS A 147 3.73 -1.43 -9.27
C CYS A 147 4.72 -0.25 -9.18
N PHE A 148 4.24 0.99 -9.15
CA PHE A 148 5.11 2.16 -8.93
C PHE A 148 5.74 2.13 -7.53
N MET A 149 4.97 1.84 -6.49
CA MET A 149 5.50 1.65 -5.14
C MET A 149 6.56 0.53 -5.10
N TYR A 150 6.29 -0.61 -5.74
CA TYR A 150 7.25 -1.71 -5.90
C TYR A 150 8.55 -1.22 -6.55
N GLY A 151 8.45 -0.45 -7.64
CA GLY A 151 9.60 0.11 -8.35
C GLY A 151 10.42 1.07 -7.48
N LEU A 152 9.76 2.04 -6.84
CA LEU A 152 10.42 2.98 -5.92
C LEU A 152 11.13 2.24 -4.79
N SER A 153 10.47 1.25 -4.18
CA SER A 153 11.07 0.44 -3.12
C SER A 153 12.24 -0.40 -3.63
N LYS A 154 12.16 -0.98 -4.83
CA LYS A 154 13.24 -1.75 -5.45
C LYS A 154 14.49 -0.89 -5.66
N ASN A 155 14.32 0.34 -6.11
CA ASN A 155 15.41 1.23 -6.49
C ASN A 155 16.00 2.02 -5.31
N PHE A 156 15.17 2.42 -4.32
CA PHE A 156 15.58 3.33 -3.24
C PHE A 156 15.19 2.82 -1.83
N GLY A 157 14.40 1.74 -1.72
CA GLY A 157 13.84 1.29 -0.44
C GLY A 157 14.63 0.20 0.28
N GLY A 158 15.59 -0.46 -0.37
CA GLY A 158 16.16 -1.72 0.15
C GLY A 158 16.85 -1.62 1.50
N ALA A 159 17.71 -0.64 1.68
CA ALA A 159 18.41 -0.45 2.96
C ALA A 159 17.46 0.07 4.05
N LEU A 160 16.50 0.93 3.69
CA LEU A 160 15.51 1.50 4.61
C LEU A 160 14.55 0.44 5.16
N VAL A 161 13.98 -0.39 4.28
CA VAL A 161 13.01 -1.44 4.65
C VAL A 161 13.65 -2.46 5.58
N ARG A 162 14.87 -2.92 5.27
CA ARG A 162 15.61 -3.86 6.12
C ARG A 162 15.95 -3.27 7.49
N ARG A 163 16.25 -1.97 7.57
CA ARG A 163 16.56 -1.30 8.83
C ARG A 163 15.33 -1.06 9.70
N GLN A 164 14.20 -0.65 9.11
CA GLN A 164 13.00 -0.31 9.87
C GLN A 164 12.11 -1.51 10.21
N PHE A 165 12.08 -2.53 9.35
CA PHE A 165 11.16 -3.65 9.50
C PHE A 165 11.85 -5.03 9.41
N PRO A 166 12.99 -5.28 10.09
CA PRO A 166 13.73 -6.52 9.96
C PRO A 166 12.88 -7.75 10.30
N THR A 167 12.25 -7.77 11.47
CA THR A 167 11.43 -8.90 11.95
C THR A 167 10.21 -9.16 11.06
N LYS A 168 9.50 -8.12 10.63
CA LYS A 168 8.33 -8.29 9.74
C LYS A 168 8.73 -8.76 8.34
N LEU A 169 9.88 -8.30 7.86
CA LEU A 169 10.42 -8.73 6.58
C LEU A 169 10.82 -10.21 6.63
N GLU A 170 11.48 -10.65 7.71
CA GLU A 170 11.82 -12.05 7.95
C GLU A 170 10.58 -12.95 8.05
N GLN A 171 9.56 -12.53 8.82
CA GLN A 171 8.29 -13.26 8.91
C GLN A 171 7.64 -13.43 7.53
N LEU A 172 7.58 -12.36 6.75
CA LEU A 172 7.02 -12.39 5.40
C LEU A 172 7.88 -13.22 4.45
N HIS A 173 9.20 -13.19 4.61
CA HIS A 173 10.14 -14.03 3.87
C HIS A 173 9.87 -15.52 4.13
N SER A 174 9.81 -15.95 5.39
CA SER A 174 9.52 -17.34 5.77
C SER A 174 8.17 -17.81 5.24
N MET A 175 7.14 -16.96 5.33
CA MET A 175 5.81 -17.23 4.79
C MET A 175 5.84 -17.47 3.28
N ILE A 176 6.59 -16.65 2.53
CA ILE A 176 6.72 -16.73 1.08
C ILE A 176 7.58 -17.93 0.65
N ASP A 177 8.67 -18.20 1.35
CA ASP A 177 9.61 -19.27 1.00
C ASP A 177 8.97 -20.65 1.08
N GLY A 178 8.08 -20.88 2.05
CA GLY A 178 7.27 -22.11 2.13
C GLY A 178 6.29 -22.31 0.97
N HIS A 179 5.98 -21.27 0.20
CA HIS A 179 4.95 -21.28 -0.84
C HIS A 179 5.47 -20.85 -2.22
N ARG A 180 6.79 -20.96 -2.47
CA ARG A 180 7.42 -20.54 -3.74
C ARG A 180 6.81 -21.20 -4.98
N GLY A 181 6.35 -22.45 -4.86
CA GLY A 181 5.69 -23.18 -5.95
C GLY A 181 4.37 -22.54 -6.42
N GLU A 182 3.66 -21.85 -5.52
CA GLU A 182 2.35 -21.22 -5.79
C GLU A 182 2.35 -19.74 -5.35
N LEU A 183 3.46 -19.04 -5.57
CA LEU A 183 3.70 -17.71 -5.00
C LEU A 183 2.58 -16.70 -5.32
N THR A 184 2.10 -16.65 -6.57
CA THR A 184 1.02 -15.73 -6.97
C THR A 184 -0.26 -15.99 -6.18
N LEU A 185 -0.66 -17.26 -6.01
CA LEU A 185 -1.86 -17.64 -5.26
C LEU A 185 -1.73 -17.30 -3.78
N TYR A 186 -0.57 -17.59 -3.19
CA TYR A 186 -0.29 -17.22 -1.80
C TYR A 186 -0.33 -15.71 -1.60
N MET A 187 0.21 -14.94 -2.55
CA MET A 187 0.15 -13.49 -2.53
C MET A 187 -1.27 -12.92 -2.70
N ILE A 188 -2.13 -13.57 -3.49
CA ILE A 188 -3.56 -13.25 -3.58
C ILE A 188 -4.21 -13.46 -2.22
N PHE A 189 -3.97 -14.62 -1.59
CA PHE A 189 -4.49 -14.94 -0.27
C PHE A 189 -4.12 -13.86 0.78
N LEU A 190 -2.85 -13.45 0.82
CA LEU A 190 -2.38 -12.40 1.73
C LEU A 190 -3.04 -11.01 1.52
N ARG A 191 -3.64 -10.78 0.35
CA ARG A 191 -4.30 -9.50 0.02
C ARG A 191 -5.79 -9.55 0.27
N VAL A 192 -6.41 -10.70 0.01
CA VAL A 192 -7.82 -10.94 0.34
C VAL A 192 -8.02 -10.94 1.85
N PHE A 193 -7.09 -11.54 2.59
CA PHE A 193 -7.12 -11.56 4.05
C PHE A 193 -6.12 -10.54 4.62
N PRO A 194 -6.59 -9.48 5.29
CA PRO A 194 -5.78 -8.33 5.69
C PRO A 194 -4.88 -8.58 6.90
N PHE A 195 -4.18 -9.72 6.95
CA PHE A 195 -3.21 -10.02 8.01
C PHE A 195 -1.96 -9.16 7.90
N THR A 196 -1.54 -8.87 6.66
CA THR A 196 -0.40 -8.00 6.36
C THR A 196 -0.89 -6.77 5.61
N PRO A 197 -0.51 -5.55 6.02
CA PRO A 197 -0.90 -4.34 5.32
C PRO A 197 -0.44 -4.36 3.86
N ASN A 198 -1.33 -3.98 2.93
CA ASN A 198 -1.04 -4.04 1.49
C ASN A 198 0.19 -3.21 1.11
N TRP A 199 0.32 -1.99 1.67
CA TRP A 199 1.50 -1.14 1.47
C TRP A 199 2.79 -1.85 1.87
N PHE A 200 2.77 -2.64 2.94
CA PHE A 200 3.96 -3.36 3.40
C PHE A 200 4.33 -4.45 2.42
N ILE A 201 3.34 -5.22 1.91
CA ILE A 201 3.59 -6.25 0.90
C ILE A 201 4.17 -5.62 -0.37
N ASN A 202 3.62 -4.50 -0.84
CA ASN A 202 4.09 -3.80 -2.03
C ASN A 202 5.54 -3.32 -1.88
N MET A 203 5.86 -2.74 -0.73
CA MET A 203 7.20 -2.26 -0.39
C MET A 203 8.22 -3.39 -0.22
N SER A 204 7.84 -4.50 0.42
CA SER A 204 8.76 -5.59 0.78
C SER A 204 8.99 -6.57 -0.38
N SER A 205 8.00 -6.77 -1.25
CA SER A 205 8.05 -7.71 -2.38
C SER A 205 9.35 -7.66 -3.21
N PRO A 206 9.89 -6.50 -3.63
CA PRO A 206 11.14 -6.47 -4.40
C PRO A 206 12.36 -6.97 -3.61
N HIS A 207 12.33 -6.84 -2.28
CA HIS A 207 13.42 -7.26 -1.38
C HIS A 207 13.33 -8.72 -0.98
N LEU A 208 12.21 -9.38 -1.30
CA LEU A 208 11.97 -10.81 -1.09
C LEU A 208 12.11 -11.62 -2.39
N SER A 209 12.71 -11.01 -3.41
CA SER A 209 12.91 -11.60 -4.74
C SER A 209 11.61 -12.05 -5.39
N ILE A 210 10.50 -11.35 -5.13
CA ILE A 210 9.23 -11.59 -5.83
C ILE A 210 9.28 -10.84 -7.16
N PRO A 211 9.18 -11.53 -8.31
CA PRO A 211 9.21 -10.88 -9.61
C PRO A 211 7.90 -10.12 -9.88
N LEU A 212 8.00 -8.98 -10.58
CA LEU A 212 6.84 -8.13 -10.89
C LEU A 212 5.72 -8.89 -11.62
N ARG A 213 6.07 -9.87 -12.45
CA ARG A 213 5.13 -10.74 -13.19
C ARG A 213 4.22 -11.59 -12.30
N GLN A 214 4.65 -11.91 -11.07
CA GLN A 214 3.84 -12.63 -10.08
C GLN A 214 3.15 -11.64 -9.13
N PHE A 215 3.85 -10.54 -8.81
CA PHE A 215 3.31 -9.47 -7.98
C PHE A 215 2.07 -8.80 -8.59
N ALA A 216 2.13 -8.33 -9.83
CA ALA A 216 1.06 -7.52 -10.42
C ALA A 216 -0.29 -8.28 -10.55
N PRO A 217 -0.33 -9.54 -11.04
CA PRO A 217 -1.57 -10.32 -11.02
C PRO A 217 -2.10 -10.56 -9.61
N SER A 218 -1.21 -10.72 -8.62
CA SER A 218 -1.64 -10.92 -7.24
C SER A 218 -2.34 -9.68 -6.65
N VAL A 219 -1.88 -8.48 -7.01
CA VAL A 219 -2.54 -7.21 -6.64
C VAL A 219 -3.88 -7.10 -7.36
N PHE A 220 -3.88 -7.32 -8.68
CA PHE A 220 -5.07 -7.20 -9.51
C PHE A 220 -6.18 -8.13 -9.04
N VAL A 221 -5.90 -9.42 -8.80
CA VAL A 221 -6.92 -10.39 -8.37
C VAL A 221 -7.22 -10.26 -6.87
N GLY A 222 -6.19 -10.15 -6.04
CA GLY A 222 -6.34 -10.16 -4.58
C GLY A 222 -7.07 -8.95 -4.02
N LEU A 223 -7.12 -7.83 -4.75
CA LEU A 223 -7.84 -6.62 -4.34
C LEU A 223 -9.19 -6.44 -5.02
N ILE A 224 -9.67 -7.40 -5.81
CA ILE A 224 -11.03 -7.38 -6.37
C ILE A 224 -12.09 -7.17 -5.28
N PRO A 225 -12.11 -7.96 -4.18
CA PRO A 225 -13.19 -7.83 -3.18
C PRO A 225 -13.22 -6.44 -2.54
N TYR A 226 -12.04 -5.91 -2.20
CA TYR A 226 -11.88 -4.60 -1.59
C TYR A 226 -12.33 -3.46 -2.52
N ASN A 227 -11.86 -3.46 -3.78
CA ASN A 227 -12.22 -2.41 -4.73
C ASN A 227 -13.71 -2.48 -5.11
N PHE A 228 -14.25 -3.69 -5.29
CA PHE A 228 -15.66 -3.89 -5.58
C PHE A 228 -16.54 -3.36 -4.45
N LEU A 229 -16.28 -3.77 -3.20
CA LEU A 229 -17.07 -3.36 -2.05
C LEU A 229 -17.01 -1.84 -1.83
N SER A 230 -15.82 -1.25 -1.96
CA SER A 230 -15.63 0.20 -1.79
C SER A 230 -16.33 1.01 -2.89
N CYS A 231 -16.23 0.58 -4.16
CA CYS A 231 -16.94 1.23 -5.26
C CYS A 231 -18.45 1.04 -5.15
N LYS A 232 -18.93 -0.16 -4.79
CA LYS A 232 -20.36 -0.42 -4.57
C LYS A 232 -20.91 0.46 -3.44
N ALA A 233 -20.18 0.59 -2.34
CA ALA A 233 -20.56 1.49 -1.24
C ALA A 233 -20.68 2.94 -1.72
N GLY A 234 -19.77 3.39 -2.59
CA GLY A 234 -19.81 4.72 -3.18
C GLY A 234 -21.03 4.95 -4.07
N LEU A 235 -21.35 3.96 -4.91
CA LEU A 235 -22.55 3.96 -5.74
C LEU A 235 -23.84 3.99 -4.90
N ILE A 236 -23.90 3.21 -3.81
CA ILE A 236 -25.07 3.24 -2.92
C ILE A 236 -25.19 4.63 -2.28
N LEU A 237 -24.08 5.17 -1.78
CA LEU A 237 -24.04 6.48 -1.12
C LEU A 237 -24.52 7.61 -2.03
N SER A 238 -24.25 7.55 -3.34
CA SER A 238 -24.72 8.56 -4.29
C SER A 238 -26.24 8.54 -4.52
N HIS A 239 -26.92 7.43 -4.22
CA HIS A 239 -28.37 7.30 -4.32
C HIS A 239 -29.10 7.64 -3.02
N LEU A 240 -28.40 7.70 -1.88
CA LEU A 240 -29.00 8.04 -0.58
C LEU A 240 -29.28 9.55 -0.51
N GLN A 241 -30.49 9.94 -0.93
CA GLN A 241 -30.98 11.32 -0.89
C GLN A 241 -31.61 11.69 0.47
N SER A 242 -31.94 10.71 1.33
CA SER A 242 -32.55 10.98 2.65
C SER A 242 -32.01 10.09 3.78
N LYS A 243 -32.03 10.59 5.03
CA LYS A 243 -31.66 9.80 6.24
C LYS A 243 -32.54 8.56 6.43
N SER A 244 -33.72 8.50 5.82
CA SER A 244 -34.64 7.34 5.85
C SER A 244 -34.23 6.20 4.92
N ASP A 245 -33.38 6.43 3.93
CA ASP A 245 -32.89 5.39 3.01
C ASP A 245 -31.67 4.61 3.56
N ILE A 246 -31.10 5.08 4.68
CA ILE A 246 -29.96 4.42 5.35
C ILE A 246 -30.38 3.04 5.93
N ILE A 247 -31.68 2.82 6.14
CA ILE A 247 -32.24 1.55 6.63
C ILE A 247 -32.84 0.75 5.46
N ASP A 248 -32.12 0.65 4.35
CA ASP A 248 -32.44 -0.40 3.40
C ASP A 248 -31.99 -1.74 3.99
N THR A 249 -32.98 -2.59 4.29
CA THR A 249 -32.81 -3.81 5.08
C THR A 249 -31.87 -4.78 4.36
N GLU A 250 -31.90 -4.80 3.03
CA GLU A 250 -31.06 -5.66 2.21
C GLU A 250 -29.58 -5.27 2.30
N THR A 251 -29.27 -3.98 2.17
CA THR A 251 -27.90 -3.48 2.22
C THR A 251 -27.30 -3.63 3.62
N THR A 252 -28.09 -3.38 4.66
CA THR A 252 -27.68 -3.58 6.06
C THR A 252 -27.39 -5.04 6.35
N ILE A 253 -28.24 -5.96 5.87
CA ILE A 253 -28.01 -7.40 5.99
C ILE A 253 -26.74 -7.82 5.23
N GLN A 254 -26.51 -7.33 4.01
CA GLN A 254 -25.32 -7.67 3.23
C GLN A 254 -24.02 -7.21 3.94
N LEU A 255 -24.00 -6.00 4.51
CA LEU A 255 -22.83 -5.48 5.24
C LEU A 255 -22.61 -6.23 6.56
N ILE A 256 -23.67 -6.56 7.29
CA ILE A 256 -23.61 -7.39 8.50
C ILE A 256 -23.10 -8.80 8.16
N VAL A 257 -23.57 -9.41 7.08
CA VAL A 257 -23.13 -10.74 6.63
C VAL A 257 -21.64 -10.72 6.26
N VAL A 258 -21.17 -9.70 5.54
CA VAL A 258 -19.73 -9.57 5.23
C VAL A 258 -18.90 -9.35 6.49
N ALA A 259 -19.37 -8.53 7.43
CA ALA A 259 -18.70 -8.30 8.71
C ALA A 259 -18.64 -9.58 9.57
N ILE A 260 -19.73 -10.33 9.67
CA ILE A 260 -19.80 -11.61 10.39
C ILE A 260 -18.93 -12.67 9.69
N ALA A 261 -19.01 -12.78 8.36
CA ALA A 261 -18.17 -13.69 7.60
C ALA A 261 -16.68 -13.38 7.82
N GLY A 262 -16.29 -12.11 7.77
CA GLY A 262 -14.94 -11.67 8.15
C GLY A 262 -14.58 -12.07 9.57
N PHE A 263 -15.43 -11.76 10.55
CA PHE A 263 -15.20 -12.05 11.96
C PHE A 263 -15.07 -13.56 12.26
N VAL A 264 -15.80 -14.42 11.54
CA VAL A 264 -15.78 -15.89 11.73
C VAL A 264 -14.66 -16.57 10.93
N LEU A 265 -14.37 -16.11 9.71
CA LEU A 265 -13.30 -16.69 8.88
C LEU A 265 -11.91 -16.27 9.34
N LEU A 266 -11.69 -15.01 9.75
CA LEU A 266 -10.37 -14.51 10.12
C LEU A 266 -9.69 -15.34 11.24
N PRO A 267 -10.37 -15.73 12.34
CA PRO A 267 -9.78 -16.57 13.38
C PRO A 267 -9.48 -18.00 12.90
N LYS A 268 -10.37 -18.60 12.09
CA LYS A 268 -10.21 -19.97 11.57
C LYS A 268 -9.06 -20.06 10.58
N LEU A 269 -8.90 -19.04 9.74
CA LEU A 269 -7.80 -18.95 8.77
C LEU A 269 -6.48 -18.63 9.46
N LYS A 270 -6.46 -17.71 10.44
CA LYS A 270 -5.28 -17.50 11.28
C LYS A 270 -4.83 -18.80 11.93
N LYS A 271 -5.75 -19.63 12.43
CA LYS A 271 -5.42 -20.92 13.05
C LYS A 271 -4.93 -21.98 12.05
N ARG A 272 -5.34 -21.90 10.78
CA ARG A 272 -4.96 -22.84 9.71
C ARG A 272 -3.64 -22.49 9.04
N PHE A 273 -3.27 -21.21 9.01
CA PHE A 273 -2.08 -20.70 8.31
C PHE A 273 -0.99 -20.16 9.25
N ALA A 274 -1.22 -20.10 10.57
CA ALA A 274 -0.20 -19.78 11.57
C ALA A 274 0.40 -21.01 12.26
N ASN A 275 0.11 -22.22 11.74
CA ASN A 275 0.78 -23.47 12.09
C ASN A 275 1.62 -23.94 10.90
#